data_AF-A0A7L5CEI8-F1
#
_entry.id   AF-A0A7L5CEI8-F1
#
_cell.length_a   1.000
_cell.length_b   1.000
_cell.length_c   1.000
_cell.angle_alpha   90.00
_cell.angle_beta   90.00
_cell.angle_gamma   90.00
#
_symmetry.space_group_name_H-M   'P 1'
#
loop_
_entity.id
_entity.type
_entity.pdbx_description
1 polymer ?
#
loop_
_entity_poly.entity_id
_entity_poly.type
_entity_poly.pdbx_seq_one_letter_code
_entity_poly.pdbx_strand_id
1 'polypeptide(L)'
;MKNKGFSIVELMVVIAIIAIIAAIAIPMYSNYQVRAKLSNADTTARTYINEIADHTHQTGEFPAEDSELWSCENINRSYVVQVCKERTDSQNAVIKVYVDQNLVPNVEDPYYQYDLALVE
;
A
#
# COMPACT_ATOMS: atom_id res chain seq x y z
N MET A 1 44.02 0.04 -40.73
CA MET A 1 42.69 -0.36 -40.23
C MET A 1 41.82 0.89 -40.17
N LYS A 2 40.74 0.99 -40.95
CA LYS A 2 39.80 2.12 -40.85
C LYS A 2 38.93 1.89 -39.63
N ASN A 3 39.20 2.60 -38.54
CA ASN A 3 38.29 2.67 -37.39
C ASN A 3 37.01 3.36 -37.88
N LYS A 4 35.92 2.60 -38.05
CA LYS A 4 34.60 3.16 -38.27
C LYS A 4 34.16 3.81 -36.96
N GLY A 5 34.36 5.12 -36.86
CA GLY A 5 33.78 5.92 -35.78
C GLY A 5 32.27 6.01 -35.94
N PHE A 6 31.55 6.07 -34.82
CA PHE A 6 30.11 6.28 -34.76
C PHE A 6 29.75 7.65 -35.35
N SER A 7 28.70 7.73 -36.17
CA SER A 7 28.25 9.01 -36.73
C SER A 7 27.50 9.83 -35.68
N ILE A 8 27.74 11.14 -35.65
CA ILE A 8 26.96 12.07 -34.81
C ILE A 8 25.47 11.98 -35.17
N VAL A 9 25.15 11.74 -36.45
CA VAL A 9 23.76 11.57 -36.89
C VAL A 9 23.13 10.30 -36.29
N GLU A 10 23.88 9.20 -36.20
CA GLU A 10 23.41 7.98 -35.54
C GLU A 10 23.13 8.25 -34.06
N LEU A 11 23.98 9.04 -33.39
CA LEU A 11 23.79 9.39 -31.99
C LEU A 11 22.55 10.27 -31.76
N MET A 12 22.31 11.24 -32.63
CA MET A 12 21.16 12.14 -32.50
C MET A 12 19.83 11.41 -32.63
N VAL A 13 19.73 10.42 -33.53
CA VAL A 13 18.52 9.60 -33.68
C VAL A 13 18.29 8.72 -32.45
N VAL A 14 19.35 8.13 -31.89
CA VAL A 14 19.26 7.31 -30.67
C VAL A 14 18.76 8.15 -29.49
N ILE A 15 19.29 9.37 -29.30
CA ILE A 15 18.85 10.28 -28.23
C ILE A 15 17.37 10.64 -28.40
N ALA A 16 16.93 10.91 -29.62
CA ALA A 16 15.52 11.24 -29.91
C ALA A 16 14.57 10.09 -29.52
N ILE A 17 14.94 8.83 -29.83
CA ILE A 17 14.13 7.66 -29.46
C ILE A 17 14.11 7.46 -27.95
N ILE A 18 15.26 7.57 -27.26
CA ILE A 18 15.34 7.44 -25.80
C ILE A 18 14.48 8.51 -25.12
N ALA A 19 14.47 9.75 -25.62
CA ALA A 19 13.66 10.83 -25.06
C ALA A 19 12.15 10.53 -25.10
N ILE A 20 11.67 9.97 -26.22
CA ILE A 20 10.24 9.58 -26.37
C ILE A 20 9.89 8.46 -25.40
N ILE A 21 10.74 7.42 -25.30
CA ILE A 21 10.49 6.28 -24.40
C ILE A 21 10.54 6.74 -22.94
N ALA A 22 11.51 7.57 -22.57
CA ALA A 22 11.67 8.08 -21.20
C ALA A 22 10.46 8.90 -20.74
N ALA A 23 9.89 9.74 -21.62
CA ALA A 23 8.71 10.54 -21.32
C ALA A 23 7.50 9.69 -20.89
N ILE A 24 7.34 8.49 -21.45
CA ILE A 24 6.24 7.56 -21.11
C ILE A 24 6.65 6.65 -19.96
N ALA A 25 7.90 6.19 -19.93
CA ALA A 25 8.39 5.22 -18.95
C ALA A 25 8.44 5.81 -17.53
N ILE A 26 8.95 7.03 -17.35
CA ILE A 26 9.11 7.67 -16.03
C ILE A 26 7.80 7.70 -15.22
N PRO A 27 6.67 8.25 -15.73
CA PRO A 27 5.42 8.26 -14.98
C PRO A 27 4.86 6.86 -14.73
N MET A 28 5.05 5.93 -15.67
CA MET A 28 4.60 4.54 -15.53
C MET A 28 5.35 3.80 -14.42
N TYR A 29 6.68 3.92 -14.36
CA TYR A 29 7.50 3.32 -13.30
C TYR A 29 7.15 3.88 -11.92
N SER A 30 6.90 5.19 -11.81
CA SER A 30 6.45 5.82 -10.56
C SER A 30 5.14 5.19 -10.05
N ASN A 31 4.15 5.07 -10.93
CA ASN A 31 2.87 4.45 -10.59
C ASN A 31 3.01 2.97 -10.21
N TYR A 32 3.91 2.22 -10.87
CA TYR A 32 4.17 0.83 -10.53
C TYR A 32 4.78 0.69 -9.13
N GLN A 33 5.74 1.55 -8.78
CA GLN A 33 6.31 1.56 -7.43
C GLN A 33 5.26 1.89 -6.37
N VAL A 34 4.37 2.85 -6.62
CA VAL A 34 3.28 3.16 -5.69
C VAL A 34 2.40 1.93 -5.48
N ARG A 35 1.94 1.25 -6.54
CA ARG A 35 1.13 0.02 -6.43
C ARG A 35 1.84 -1.10 -5.65
N ALA A 36 3.14 -1.29 -5.89
CA ALA A 36 3.93 -2.27 -5.15
C ALA A 36 3.99 -1.92 -3.65
N LYS A 37 4.13 -0.64 -3.31
CA LYS A 37 4.11 -0.17 -1.91
C LYS A 37 2.74 -0.34 -1.27
N LEU A 38 1.66 -0.13 -2.02
CA LEU A 38 0.29 -0.38 -1.56
C LEU A 38 0.01 -1.85 -1.24
N SER A 39 0.65 -2.79 -1.94
CA SER A 39 0.57 -4.22 -1.59
C SER A 39 1.06 -4.52 -0.17
N ASN A 40 1.96 -3.69 0.38
CA ASN A 40 2.40 -3.85 1.77
C ASN A 40 1.28 -3.47 2.75
N ALA A 41 0.48 -2.45 2.44
CA ALA A 41 -0.66 -2.05 3.27
C ALA A 41 -1.72 -3.16 3.34
N ASP A 42 -2.00 -3.85 2.24
CA ASP A 42 -2.89 -5.05 2.22
C ASP A 42 -2.32 -6.18 3.08
N THR A 43 -1.01 -6.45 2.96
CA THR A 43 -0.35 -7.49 3.77
C THR A 43 -0.40 -7.16 5.26
N THR A 44 -0.15 -5.90 5.63
CA THR A 44 -0.28 -5.43 7.01
C THR A 44 -1.72 -5.57 7.51
N ALA A 45 -2.71 -5.16 6.72
CA ALA A 45 -4.12 -5.31 7.07
C ALA A 45 -4.47 -6.77 7.38
N ARG A 46 -4.06 -7.71 6.52
CA ARG A 46 -4.31 -9.16 6.70
C ARG A 46 -3.78 -9.70 8.01
N THR A 47 -2.61 -9.25 8.47
CA THR A 47 -2.06 -9.67 9.77
C THR A 47 -3.01 -9.34 10.92
N TYR A 48 -3.54 -8.12 10.94
CA TYR A 48 -4.47 -7.66 11.97
C TYR A 48 -5.88 -8.25 11.80
N ILE A 49 -6.32 -8.47 10.55
CA ILE A 49 -7.57 -9.19 10.27
C ILE A 49 -7.51 -10.60 10.86
N ASN A 50 -6.39 -11.30 10.62
CA ASN A 50 -6.20 -12.66 11.14
C ASN A 50 -6.15 -12.68 12.66
N GLU A 51 -5.55 -11.68 13.31
CA GLU A 51 -5.54 -11.56 14.77
C GLU A 51 -6.98 -11.52 15.35
N ILE A 52 -7.85 -10.68 14.77
CA ILE A 52 -9.26 -10.58 15.18
C ILE A 52 -10.04 -11.85 14.82
N ALA A 53 -9.79 -12.42 13.64
CA ALA A 53 -10.43 -13.64 13.18
C ALA A 53 -10.04 -14.83 14.07
N ASP A 54 -8.77 -14.97 14.44
CA ASP A 54 -8.26 -16.05 15.29
C ASP A 54 -8.82 -15.96 16.71
N HIS A 55 -8.95 -14.74 17.26
CA HIS A 55 -9.66 -14.55 18.53
C HIS A 55 -11.09 -15.05 18.42
N THR A 56 -11.82 -14.60 17.38
CA THR A 56 -13.22 -14.95 17.20
C THR A 56 -13.40 -16.45 16.95
N HIS A 57 -12.51 -17.11 16.22
CA HIS A 57 -12.54 -18.55 16.02
C HIS A 57 -12.37 -19.34 17.34
N GLN A 58 -11.64 -18.79 18.31
CA GLN A 58 -11.40 -19.45 19.60
C GLN A 58 -12.55 -19.22 20.59
N THR A 59 -13.11 -18.01 20.63
CA THR A 59 -14.17 -17.63 21.58
C THR A 59 -15.59 -17.84 21.03
N GLY A 60 -15.74 -17.91 19.70
CA GLY A 60 -17.05 -17.87 19.02
C GLY A 60 -17.69 -16.49 18.99
N GLU A 61 -17.03 -15.47 19.54
CA GLU A 61 -17.54 -14.11 19.67
C GLU A 61 -16.48 -13.10 19.26
N PHE A 62 -16.91 -11.98 18.69
CA PHE A 62 -16.02 -10.87 18.39
C PHE A 62 -15.36 -10.32 19.67
N PRO A 63 -14.11 -9.82 19.60
CA PRO A 63 -13.46 -9.27 20.78
C PRO A 63 -14.32 -8.20 21.46
N ALA A 64 -14.43 -8.27 22.79
CA ALA A 64 -15.20 -7.33 23.60
C ALA A 64 -14.81 -5.88 23.29
N GLU A 65 -15.74 -4.93 23.45
CA GLU A 65 -15.53 -3.52 23.07
C GLU A 65 -14.35 -2.86 23.81
N ASP A 66 -14.05 -3.34 25.02
CA ASP A 66 -12.95 -2.91 25.87
C ASP A 66 -11.64 -3.70 25.63
N SER A 67 -11.60 -4.56 24.62
CA SER A 67 -10.40 -5.32 24.28
C SER A 67 -9.27 -4.41 23.81
N GLU A 68 -8.04 -4.70 24.26
CA GLU A 68 -6.80 -4.03 23.78
C GLU A 68 -6.58 -4.20 22.26
N LEU A 69 -7.27 -5.16 21.64
CA LEU A 69 -7.26 -5.37 20.19
C LEU A 69 -7.83 -4.16 19.43
N TRP A 70 -8.75 -3.40 20.03
CA TRP A 70 -9.34 -2.19 19.45
C TRP A 70 -8.50 -0.96 19.76
N SER A 71 -7.41 -0.82 19.02
CA SER A 71 -6.46 0.25 19.23
C SER A 71 -5.83 0.74 17.93
N CYS A 72 -5.25 1.93 17.99
CA CYS A 72 -4.42 2.48 16.94
C CYS A 72 -2.94 2.26 17.27
N GLU A 73 -2.22 1.61 16.37
CA GLU A 73 -0.79 1.32 16.50
C GLU A 73 0.01 2.05 15.42
N ASN A 74 1.08 2.72 15.84
CA ASN A 74 2.03 3.37 14.92
C ASN A 74 3.04 2.35 14.39
N ILE A 75 3.02 2.10 13.10
CA ILE A 75 3.89 1.11 12.45
C ILE A 75 5.15 1.77 11.87
N ASN A 76 5.00 2.92 11.21
CA ASN A 76 6.07 3.72 10.60
C ASN A 76 7.10 2.90 9.79
N ARG A 77 6.64 1.86 9.09
CA ARG A 77 7.47 0.94 8.31
C ARG A 77 6.73 0.53 7.05
N SER A 78 7.50 0.16 6.02
CA SER A 78 6.94 -0.39 4.77
C SER A 78 5.83 0.48 4.17
N TYR A 79 5.95 1.80 4.29
CA TYR A 79 4.99 2.79 3.78
C TYR A 79 3.64 2.84 4.52
N VAL A 80 3.52 2.12 5.64
CA VAL A 80 2.39 2.18 6.57
C VAL A 80 2.80 3.05 7.76
N VAL A 81 1.98 4.07 8.06
CA VAL A 81 2.20 5.01 9.17
C VAL A 81 1.53 4.47 10.42
N GLN A 82 0.24 4.15 10.34
CA GLN A 82 -0.58 3.77 11.48
C GLN A 82 -1.64 2.75 11.05
N VAL A 83 -2.01 1.85 11.94
CA VAL A 83 -3.15 0.95 11.78
C VAL A 83 -4.11 1.18 12.92
N CYS A 84 -5.37 1.50 12.61
CA CYS A 84 -6.44 1.62 13.60
C CYS A 84 -7.43 0.48 13.42
N LYS A 85 -7.71 -0.23 14.51
CA LYS A 85 -8.73 -1.27 14.59
C LYS A 85 -9.87 -0.73 15.45
N GLU A 86 -11.05 -0.58 14.87
CA GLU A 86 -12.21 -0.03 15.55
C GLU A 86 -13.38 -1.00 15.42
N ARG A 87 -13.96 -1.41 16.56
CA ARG A 87 -15.20 -2.16 16.56
C ARG A 87 -16.36 -1.22 16.22
N THR A 88 -17.22 -1.63 15.30
CA THR A 88 -18.42 -0.87 14.92
C THR A 88 -19.65 -1.36 15.67
N ASP A 89 -19.82 -2.69 15.80
CA ASP A 89 -20.89 -3.30 16.58
C ASP A 89 -20.49 -4.71 17.04
N SER A 90 -21.44 -5.55 17.49
CA SER A 90 -21.17 -6.92 17.93
C SER A 90 -20.68 -7.89 16.88
N GLN A 91 -20.85 -7.56 15.60
CA GLN A 91 -20.45 -8.41 14.49
C GLN A 91 -19.56 -7.70 13.47
N ASN A 92 -19.40 -6.39 13.55
CA ASN A 92 -18.69 -5.58 12.57
C ASN A 92 -17.52 -4.82 13.20
N ALA A 93 -16.40 -4.77 12.47
CA ALA A 93 -15.27 -3.90 12.77
C ALA A 93 -14.70 -3.30 11.50
N VAL A 94 -13.99 -2.19 11.65
CA VAL A 94 -13.25 -1.54 10.57
C VAL A 94 -11.77 -1.49 10.94
N ILE A 95 -10.93 -1.78 9.96
CA ILE A 95 -9.48 -1.60 10.07
C ILE A 95 -9.05 -0.54 9.07
N LYS A 96 -8.49 0.54 9.56
CA LYS A 96 -7.94 1.65 8.77
C LYS A 96 -6.42 1.55 8.77
N VAL A 97 -5.83 1.32 7.60
CA VAL A 97 -4.38 1.30 7.40
C VAL A 97 -3.96 2.61 6.76
N TYR A 98 -3.39 3.50 7.56
CA TYR A 98 -2.86 4.79 7.12
C TYR A 98 -1.51 4.57 6.43
N VAL A 99 -1.38 5.13 5.23
CA VAL A 99 -0.16 5.06 4.42
C VAL A 99 0.56 6.41 4.40
N ASP A 100 1.84 6.39 4.04
CA ASP A 100 2.64 7.61 3.96
C ASP A 100 2.06 8.61 2.93
N GLN A 101 1.91 9.88 3.32
CA GLN A 101 1.39 10.95 2.47
C GLN A 101 2.23 11.15 1.19
N ASN A 102 3.51 10.78 1.21
CA ASN A 102 4.37 10.81 0.03
C ASN A 102 3.93 9.86 -1.09
N LEU A 103 3.12 8.83 -0.79
CA LEU A 103 2.55 7.93 -1.81
C LEU A 103 1.36 8.56 -2.53
N VAL A 104 0.58 9.35 -1.79
CA VAL A 104 -0.66 9.95 -2.27
C VAL A 104 -0.68 11.43 -1.87
N PRO A 105 0.17 12.27 -2.50
CA PRO A 105 0.43 13.64 -2.03
C PRO A 105 -0.79 14.58 -2.12
N ASN A 106 -1.83 14.18 -2.86
CA ASN A 106 -3.05 14.98 -3.03
C ASN A 106 -4.21 14.51 -2.14
N VAL A 107 -3.95 13.59 -1.21
CA VAL A 107 -4.94 13.10 -0.24
C VAL A 107 -4.40 13.36 1.16
N GLU A 108 -5.18 14.05 1.97
CA GLU A 108 -4.89 14.26 3.39
C GLU A 108 -5.21 12.97 4.16
N ASP A 109 -4.29 12.55 5.03
CA ASP A 109 -4.35 11.30 5.80
C ASP A 109 -4.82 10.08 4.99
N PRO A 110 -4.09 9.66 3.94
CA PRO A 110 -4.52 8.57 3.09
C PRO A 110 -4.57 7.25 3.86
N TYR A 111 -5.73 6.59 3.85
CA TYR A 111 -5.92 5.28 4.46
C TYR A 111 -6.68 4.31 3.56
N TYR A 112 -6.46 3.02 3.78
CA TYR A 112 -7.28 1.94 3.25
C TYR A 112 -8.15 1.38 4.37
N GLN A 113 -9.44 1.24 4.09
CA GLN A 113 -10.40 0.66 5.03
C GLN A 113 -10.72 -0.77 4.63
N TYR A 114 -10.74 -1.65 5.62
CA TYR A 114 -11.18 -3.03 5.52
C TYR A 114 -12.32 -3.23 6.51
N ASP A 115 -13.49 -3.58 5.98
CA ASP A 115 -14.65 -3.88 6.78
C ASP A 115 -14.66 -5.39 7.08
N LEU A 116 -14.74 -5.73 8.36
CA LEU A 116 -14.88 -7.09 8.85
C LEU A 116 -16.31 -7.26 9.34
N ALA A 117 -16.92 -8.36 8.94
CA ALA A 117 -18.22 -8.80 9.42
C ALA A 117 -18.13 -10.27 9.84
N LEU A 118 -18.66 -10.59 11.01
CA LEU A 118 -18.89 -11.97 11.39
C LEU A 118 -19.99 -12.57 10.52
N VAL A 119 -19.66 -13.69 9.91
CA VAL A 119 -20.60 -14.52 9.17
C VAL A 119 -20.98 -15.67 10.09
N GLU A 120 -22.27 -15.81 10.36
CA GLU A 120 -22.86 -16.92 11.14
C GLU A 120 -22.66 -18.28 10.46
#